data_AF-A0A941SHR6-F1
#
_entry.id   AF-A0A941SHR6-F1
#
_cell.length_a   1.000
_cell.length_b   1.000
_cell.length_c   1.000
_cell.angle_alpha   90.00
_cell.angle_beta   90.00
_cell.angle_gamma   90.00
#
_symmetry.space_group_name_H-M   'P 1'
#
loop_
_entity.id
_entity.type
_entity.pdbx_description
1 polymer ?
#
loop_
_entity_poly.entity_id
_entity_poly.type
_entity_poly.pdbx_seq_one_letter_code
_entity_poly.pdbx_strand_id
1 'polypeptide(L)'
;FFVAEADLMRHRWYWADQRVAHVERHMRLAYQPLTRRWRLNVSPQPISDVGLGVTLNQNFDNLADALAAIQRFSHWKIADASAIEPGERYNVDFRFQLDVSQLPRPFQIGAVGEADWNISASRNQRLVLESLK
;
A
#
# COMPACT_ATOMS: atom_id res chain seq x y z
N PHE A 1 10.06 1.81 -5.27
CA PHE A 1 8.92 2.38 -4.55
C PHE A 1 7.79 1.36 -4.60
N PHE A 2 7.03 1.19 -3.54
CA PHE A 2 5.89 0.28 -3.47
C PHE A 2 4.64 1.07 -3.11
N VAL A 3 3.51 0.65 -3.64
CA VAL A 3 2.20 1.25 -3.35
C VAL A 3 1.27 0.13 -2.96
N ALA A 4 0.60 0.30 -1.82
CA ALA A 4 -0.52 -0.53 -1.40
C ALA A 4 -1.80 0.29 -1.47
N GLU A 5 -2.81 -0.26 -2.13
CA GLU A 5 -4.14 0.33 -2.30
C GLU A 5 -5.15 -0.61 -1.65
N ALA A 6 -6.13 -0.05 -0.94
CA ALA A 6 -7.28 -0.78 -0.45
C ALA A 6 -8.56 -0.03 -0.83
N ASP A 7 -9.39 -0.67 -1.64
CA ASP A 7 -10.72 -0.21 -2.01
C ASP A 7 -11.76 -0.95 -1.17
N LEU A 8 -12.57 -0.23 -0.40
CA LEU A 8 -13.71 -0.79 0.31
C LEU A 8 -14.94 -0.72 -0.60
N MET A 9 -15.46 -1.88 -1.00
CA MET A 9 -16.62 -2.01 -1.86
C MET A 9 -17.84 -2.47 -1.05
N ARG A 10 -18.96 -1.78 -1.18
CA ARG A 10 -20.27 -2.21 -0.70
C ARG A 10 -21.00 -2.94 -1.82
N HIS A 11 -21.43 -4.15 -1.52
CA HIS A 11 -22.19 -4.96 -2.45
C HIS A 11 -23.59 -4.38 -2.68
N ARG A 12 -24.01 -4.30 -3.94
CA ARG A 12 -25.37 -3.85 -4.30
C ARG A 12 -26.05 -4.92 -5.15
N TRP A 13 -27.31 -5.24 -4.84
CA TRP A 13 -27.99 -6.39 -5.46
C TRP A 13 -28.47 -6.15 -6.90
N TYR A 14 -28.74 -4.90 -7.27
CA TYR A 14 -29.29 -4.54 -8.58
C TYR A 14 -28.34 -3.74 -9.47
N TRP A 15 -27.19 -3.30 -8.96
CA TRP A 15 -26.20 -2.47 -9.69
C TRP A 15 -24.77 -2.87 -9.32
N ALA A 16 -23.80 -2.29 -10.02
CA ALA A 16 -22.38 -2.44 -9.70
C ALA A 16 -22.10 -2.06 -8.23
N ASP A 17 -21.15 -2.79 -7.65
CA ASP A 17 -20.68 -2.52 -6.29
C ASP A 17 -20.21 -1.07 -6.16
N GLN A 18 -20.49 -0.47 -5.01
CA GLN A 18 -20.13 0.92 -4.74
C GLN A 18 -18.83 0.99 -3.96
N ARG A 19 -17.86 1.76 -4.45
CA ARG A 19 -16.69 2.12 -3.67
C ARG A 19 -17.06 3.11 -2.56
N VAL A 20 -16.88 2.68 -1.32
CA VAL A 20 -17.20 3.41 -0.09
C VAL A 20 -15.99 4.20 0.40
N ALA A 21 -14.82 3.59 0.35
CA ALA A 21 -13.56 4.20 0.74
C ALA A 21 -12.44 3.73 -0.16
N HIS A 22 -11.42 4.57 -0.30
CA HIS A 22 -10.18 4.28 -1.00
C HIS A 22 -9.04 4.85 -0.17
N VAL A 23 -8.04 4.02 0.12
CA VAL A 23 -6.83 4.45 0.81
C VAL A 23 -5.60 3.91 0.10
N GLU A 24 -4.55 4.73 0.12
CA GLU A 24 -3.25 4.38 -0.42
C GLU A 24 -2.18 4.46 0.68
N ARG A 25 -1.14 3.65 0.52
CA ARG A 25 0.07 3.68 1.33
C ARG A 25 1.27 3.55 0.40
N HIS A 26 2.04 4.61 0.36
CA HIS A 26 3.27 4.73 -0.44
C HIS A 26 4.47 4.36 0.42
N MET A 27 5.38 3.58 -0.14
CA MET A 27 6.53 3.03 0.56
C MET A 27 7.80 3.17 -0.29
N ARG A 28 8.86 3.72 0.29
CA ARG A 28 10.17 3.86 -0.36
C ARG A 28 11.24 3.16 0.45
N LEU A 29 11.81 2.12 -0.14
CA LEU A 29 13.01 1.45 0.35
C LEU A 29 14.25 2.03 -0.34
N ALA A 30 15.26 2.40 0.44
CA ALA A 30 16.55 2.89 -0.06
C ALA A 30 17.70 2.35 0.78
N TYR A 31 18.82 2.00 0.14
CA TYR A 31 20.05 1.59 0.83
C TYR A 31 20.98 2.79 1.05
N GLN A 32 21.48 2.96 2.27
CA GLN A 32 22.44 3.99 2.65
C GLN A 32 23.85 3.37 2.74
N PRO A 33 24.73 3.60 1.74
CA PRO A 33 26.01 2.89 1.68
C PRO A 33 26.97 3.27 2.81
N LEU A 34 26.90 4.51 3.31
CA LEU A 34 27.77 4.99 4.39
C LEU A 34 27.47 4.31 5.72
N THR A 35 26.19 4.13 6.04
CA THR A 35 25.73 3.49 7.28
C THR A 35 25.47 2.00 7.12
N ARG A 36 25.50 1.49 5.88
CA ARG A 36 25.13 0.12 5.49
C ARG A 36 23.73 -0.29 5.97
N ARG A 37 22.80 0.67 5.95
CA ARG A 37 21.44 0.47 6.45
C ARG A 37 20.41 0.64 5.35
N TRP A 38 19.33 -0.11 5.49
CA TRP A 38 18.12 0.01 4.69
C TRP A 38 17.17 1.00 5.36
N ARG A 39 16.71 2.01 4.62
CA ARG A 39 15.74 3.00 5.08
C ARG A 39 14.42 2.76 4.38
N LEU A 40 13.38 2.46 5.15
CA LEU A 40 12.00 2.38 4.70
C LEU A 40 11.27 3.67 5.11
N ASN A 41 10.67 4.35 4.15
CA ASN A 41 9.81 5.50 4.37
C ASN A 41 8.39 5.06 4.01
N VAL A 42 7.42 5.30 4.90
CA VAL A 42 6.01 4.98 4.68
C VAL A 42 5.18 6.24 4.80
N SER A 43 4.32 6.52 3.83
CA SER A 43 3.42 7.68 3.84
C SER A 43 2.04 7.35 3.28
N PRO A 44 1.00 8.09 3.69
CA PRO A 44 -0.32 8.00 3.05
C PRO A 44 -0.39 8.69 1.68
N GLN A 45 0.53 9.62 1.40
CA GLN A 45 0.63 10.34 0.12
C GLN A 45 1.87 9.91 -0.68
N PRO A 46 1.92 10.13 -2.01
CA PRO A 46 3.11 9.89 -2.82
C PRO A 46 4.35 10.55 -2.23
N ILE A 47 5.46 9.81 -2.15
CA ILE A 47 6.71 10.27 -1.55
C ILE A 47 7.45 11.14 -2.58
N SER A 48 7.29 12.46 -2.47
CA SER A 48 8.16 13.41 -3.17
C SER A 48 9.40 13.74 -2.34
N ASP A 49 10.52 14.03 -2.99
CA ASP A 49 11.72 14.56 -2.32
C ASP A 49 11.53 16.03 -1.85
N VAL A 50 10.37 16.64 -2.14
CA VAL A 50 10.03 18.04 -1.85
C VAL A 50 8.70 18.07 -1.11
N GLY A 51 8.71 17.81 0.20
CA GLY A 51 7.47 17.86 0.99
C GLY A 51 7.64 17.61 2.48
N LEU A 52 6.87 18.37 3.29
CA LEU A 52 6.67 18.19 4.73
C LEU A 52 5.63 17.09 5.04
N GLY A 53 5.59 16.04 4.22
CA GLY A 53 4.67 14.92 4.44
C GLY A 53 5.04 14.16 5.71
N VAL A 54 4.04 13.74 6.48
CA VAL A 54 4.25 12.84 7.63
C VAL A 54 4.70 11.50 7.07
N THR A 55 6.01 11.27 7.10
CA THR A 55 6.65 10.04 6.66
C THR A 55 7.11 9.27 7.90
N LEU A 56 6.66 8.04 8.05
CA LEU A 56 7.20 7.13 9.04
C LEU A 56 8.49 6.52 8.50
N ASN A 57 9.61 6.86 9.13
CA ASN A 57 10.92 6.40 8.72
C ASN A 57 11.41 5.30 9.66
N GLN A 58 11.73 4.13 9.10
CA GLN A 58 12.27 2.99 9.81
C GLN A 58 13.60 2.58 9.17
N ASN A 59 14.58 2.24 10.00
CA ASN A 59 15.89 1.79 9.53
C ASN A 59 16.09 0.32 9.92
N PHE A 60 16.68 -0.44 9.01
CA PHE A 60 16.97 -1.86 9.15
C PHE A 60 18.42 -2.13 8.77
N ASP A 61 19.05 -3.10 9.42
CA ASP A 61 20.41 -3.52 9.09
C ASP A 61 20.42 -4.55 7.95
N ASN A 62 19.35 -5.34 7.78
CA ASN A 62 19.21 -6.37 6.76
C ASN A 62 18.08 -6.05 5.76
N LEU A 63 18.26 -6.46 4.49
CA LEU A 63 17.25 -6.34 3.44
C LEU A 63 16.01 -7.18 3.76
N ALA A 64 16.20 -8.41 4.27
CA ALA A 64 15.11 -9.31 4.58
C ALA A 64 14.14 -8.71 5.61
N ASP A 65 14.67 -8.05 6.65
CA ASP A 65 13.85 -7.38 7.68
C ASP A 65 13.09 -6.19 7.10
N ALA A 66 13.72 -5.42 6.22
CA ALA A 66 13.08 -4.30 5.55
C ALA A 66 11.94 -4.77 4.62
N LEU A 67 12.14 -5.88 3.89
CA LEU A 67 11.10 -6.49 3.06
C LEU A 67 9.95 -7.06 3.90
N ALA A 68 10.25 -7.72 5.02
CA ALA A 68 9.24 -8.19 5.95
C ALA A 68 8.39 -7.03 6.51
N ALA A 69 9.02 -5.88 6.78
CA ALA A 69 8.31 -4.67 7.20
C ALA A 69 7.38 -4.10 6.10
N ILE A 70 7.80 -4.14 4.82
CA ILE A 70 6.97 -3.72 3.68
C ILE A 70 5.74 -4.63 3.54
N GLN A 71 5.90 -5.93 3.76
CA GLN A 71 4.81 -6.91 3.67
C GLN A 71 3.82 -6.83 4.84
N ARG A 72 4.15 -6.09 5.90
CA ARG A 72 3.35 -6.04 7.13
C ARG A 72 2.31 -4.92 7.08
N PHE A 73 1.06 -5.30 6.81
CA PHE A 73 -0.09 -4.41 6.88
C PHE A 73 -0.91 -4.67 8.16
N SER A 74 -0.47 -4.09 9.28
CA SER A 74 -1.23 -4.14 10.55
C SER A 74 -1.84 -2.78 10.90
N HIS A 75 -3.04 -2.78 11.48
CA HIS A 75 -3.75 -1.57 11.94
C HIS A 75 -3.88 -0.48 10.86
N TRP A 76 -4.00 -0.88 9.59
CA TRP A 76 -4.23 0.08 8.52
C TRP A 76 -5.70 0.47 8.50
N LYS A 77 -5.99 1.73 8.81
CA LYS A 77 -7.34 2.29 8.71
C LYS A 77 -7.72 2.45 7.23
N ILE A 78 -8.74 1.70 6.80
CA ILE A 78 -9.26 1.72 5.43
C ILE A 78 -10.48 2.64 5.30
N ALA A 79 -11.35 2.64 6.29
CA ALA A 79 -12.54 3.49 6.34
C ALA A 79 -12.83 3.92 7.77
N ASP A 80 -13.58 5.01 7.91
CA ASP A 80 -14.21 5.38 9.18
C ASP A 80 -15.41 4.50 9.47
N ALA A 81 -15.68 4.25 10.76
CA ALA A 81 -16.82 3.45 11.18
C ALA A 81 -18.16 4.05 10.71
N SER A 82 -18.23 5.37 10.55
CA SER A 82 -19.42 6.07 10.03
C SER A 82 -19.72 5.77 8.55
N ALA A 83 -18.73 5.30 7.79
CA ALA A 83 -18.93 4.90 6.39
C ALA A 83 -19.42 3.45 6.25
N ILE A 84 -19.49 2.71 7.36
CA ILE A 84 -19.89 1.30 7.39
C ILE A 84 -21.31 1.20 7.96
N GLU A 85 -22.23 0.71 7.14
CA GLU A 85 -23.61 0.47 7.51
C GLU A 85 -23.78 -0.96 8.07
N PRO A 86 -24.39 -1.14 9.25
CA PRO A 86 -24.66 -2.46 9.80
C PRO A 86 -25.60 -3.27 8.89
N GLY A 87 -25.30 -4.55 8.69
CA GLY A 87 -26.12 -5.47 7.88
C GLY A 87 -25.79 -5.47 6.38
N GLU A 88 -24.98 -4.53 5.91
CA GLU A 88 -24.49 -4.50 4.53
C GLU A 88 -23.29 -5.42 4.33
N ARG A 89 -23.12 -5.90 3.09
CA ARG A 89 -22.00 -6.77 2.71
C ARG A 89 -20.87 -5.93 2.12
N TYR A 90 -19.69 -6.05 2.72
CA TYR A 90 -18.50 -5.33 2.27
C TYR A 90 -17.38 -6.29 1.83
N ASN A 91 -16.68 -5.92 0.77
CA ASN A 91 -15.43 -6.54 0.34
C ASN A 91 -14.33 -5.49 0.31
N VAL A 92 -13.11 -5.91 0.60
CA VAL A 92 -11.90 -5.10 0.42
C VAL A 92 -11.12 -5.67 -0.73
N ASP A 93 -10.90 -4.84 -1.75
CA ASP A 93 -9.96 -5.11 -2.82
C ASP A 93 -8.60 -4.51 -2.45
N PHE A 94 -7.67 -5.38 -2.08
CA PHE A 94 -6.30 -5.01 -1.78
C PHE A 94 -5.42 -5.21 -3.02
N ARG A 95 -4.62 -4.20 -3.35
CA ARG A 95 -3.63 -4.25 -4.43
C ARG A 95 -2.29 -3.74 -3.89
N PHE A 96 -1.22 -4.47 -4.17
CA PHE A 96 0.14 -4.11 -3.83
C PHE A 96 0.99 -4.21 -5.08
N GLN A 97 1.73 -3.17 -5.39
CA GLN A 97 2.55 -3.12 -6.59
C GLN A 97 3.85 -2.35 -6.39
N LEU A 98 4.85 -2.68 -7.19
CA LEU A 98 6.02 -1.85 -7.36
C LEU A 98 5.68 -0.68 -8.30
N ASP A 99 5.73 0.54 -7.79
CA ASP A 99 5.53 1.74 -8.59
C ASP A 99 6.85 2.15 -9.26
N VAL A 100 6.97 1.75 -10.52
CA VAL A 100 8.11 2.05 -11.39
C VAL A 100 8.11 3.53 -11.80
N SER A 101 6.95 4.21 -11.79
CA SER A 101 6.85 5.62 -12.20
C SER A 101 7.58 6.57 -11.26
N GLN A 102 7.78 6.17 -10.01
CA GLN A 102 8.54 6.93 -9.01
C GLN A 102 10.05 6.63 -9.02
N LEU A 103 10.51 5.69 -9.84
CA LEU A 103 11.95 5.47 -9.99
C LEU A 103 12.60 6.62 -10.78
N PRO A 104 13.88 6.93 -10.57
CA PRO A 104 14.58 7.90 -11.41
C PRO A 104 14.51 7.50 -12.89
N ARG A 105 14.36 8.49 -13.79
CA ARG A 105 14.19 8.24 -15.24
C ARG A 105 15.14 7.21 -15.87
N PRO A 106 16.44 7.14 -15.51
CA PRO A 106 17.32 6.08 -16.04
C PRO A 106 16.84 4.66 -15.74
N PHE A 107 16.26 4.43 -14.55
CA PHE A 107 15.70 3.12 -14.16
C PHE A 107 14.32 2.86 -14.78
N GLN A 108 13.57 3.91 -15.12
CA GLN A 108 12.29 3.76 -15.81
C GLN A 108 12.47 3.16 -17.22
N ILE A 109 13.56 3.49 -17.91
CA ILE A 109 13.85 3.00 -19.26
C ILE A 109 14.26 1.52 -19.24
N GLY A 110 15.05 1.11 -18.25
CA GLY A 110 15.50 -0.28 -18.10
C GLY A 110 14.38 -1.26 -17.67
N ALA A 111 13.35 -0.76 -16.98
CA ALA A 111 12.21 -1.56 -16.55
C ALA A 111 11.20 -1.88 -17.69
N VAL A 112 11.32 -1.24 -18.86
CA VAL A 112 10.48 -1.53 -20.02
C VAL A 112 11.01 -2.78 -20.73
N GLY A 113 10.50 -3.95 -20.33
CA GLY A 113 10.81 -5.24 -20.98
C GLY A 113 11.43 -6.29 -20.07
N GLU A 114 11.81 -5.94 -18.84
CA GLU A 114 12.38 -6.86 -17.86
C GLU A 114 11.28 -7.34 -16.89
N ALA A 115 10.83 -8.60 -17.05
CA ALA A 115 9.70 -9.16 -16.31
C ALA A 115 9.91 -9.21 -14.78
N ASP A 116 11.18 -9.21 -14.34
CA ASP A 116 11.57 -9.30 -12.93
C ASP A 116 11.14 -8.09 -12.09
N TRP A 117 10.84 -6.95 -12.73
CA TRP A 117 10.37 -5.74 -12.05
C TRP A 117 8.84 -5.64 -11.91
N ASN A 118 8.09 -6.62 -12.43
CA ASN A 118 6.63 -6.67 -12.28
C ASN A 118 6.23 -7.34 -10.95
N ILE A 119 6.49 -6.67 -9.85
CA ILE A 119 6.01 -7.12 -8.53
C ILE A 119 4.59 -6.59 -8.36
N SER A 120 3.62 -7.49 -8.38
CA SER A 120 2.24 -7.18 -8.05
C SER A 120 1.60 -8.31 -7.24
N ALA A 121 0.71 -7.94 -6.34
CA ALA A 121 -0.14 -8.85 -5.59
C ALA A 121 -1.52 -8.21 -5.46
N SER A 122 -2.56 -9.00 -5.66
CA SER A 122 -3.93 -8.56 -5.44
C SER A 122 -4.68 -9.59 -4.61
N ARG A 123 -5.60 -9.11 -3.78
CA ARG A 123 -6.45 -9.95 -2.95
C ARG A 123 -7.78 -9.27 -2.70
N ASN A 124 -8.86 -9.94 -3.07
CA ASN A 124 -10.20 -9.58 -2.62
C ASN A 124 -10.50 -10.35 -1.33
N GLN A 125 -10.93 -9.65 -0.29
CA GLN A 125 -11.32 -10.25 0.98
C GLN A 125 -12.67 -9.71 1.42
N ARG A 126 -13.63 -10.60 1.66
CA ARG A 126 -14.88 -10.23 2.32
C ARG A 126 -14.62 -9.84 3.77
N LEU A 127 -15.18 -8.71 4.18
CA LEU A 127 -15.17 -8.29 5.58
C LEU A 127 -16.31 -8.98 6.32
N VAL A 128 -15.97 -9.62 7.43
CA VAL A 128 -16.94 -9.98 8.46
C VAL A 128 -16.84 -8.87 9.49
N LEU A 129 -17.89 -8.05 9.59
CA LEU A 129 -17.97 -7.05 10.65
C LEU A 129 -18.12 -7.79 11.97
N GLU A 130 -17.03 -7.86 12.73
CA GLU A 130 -17.09 -8.35 14.10
C GLU A 130 -17.90 -7.32 14.89
N SER A 131 -19.09 -7.72 15.34
CA SER A 131 -19.90 -6.87 16.20
C SER A 131 -19.11 -6.60 17.47
N LEU A 132 -18.71 -5.35 17.66
CA LEU A 132 -18.19 -4.89 18.96
C LEU A 132 -19.27 -5.20 20.00
N LYS A 133 -18.96 -6.13 20.92
CA LYS A 133 -19.77 -6.41 22.10
C LYS A 133 -19.62 -5.30 23.13
#